data_AF-A0A060UL37-F1
#
_entry.id   AF-A0A060UL37-F1
#
_cell.length_a   1.000
_cell.length_b   1.000
_cell.length_c   1.000
_cell.angle_alpha   90.00
_cell.angle_beta   90.00
_cell.angle_gamma   90.00
#
_symmetry.space_group_name_H-M   'P 1'
#
loop_
_entity.id
_entity.type
_entity.pdbx_description
1 polymer ?
#
loop_
_entity_poly.entity_id
_entity_poly.type
_entity_poly.pdbx_seq_one_letter_code
_entity_poly.pdbx_strand_id
1 'polypeptide(L)' 'MSARREFMNRIEGLSTVGIHMVIDQLKDQWSQDNSMNGAVRRFIGICEAEIETRYELLSIPSEVAKRRSSIHQVSA' A
#
# COMPACT_ATOMS: atom_id res chain seq x y z
N MET A 1 4.38 7.43 -20.35
CA MET A 1 4.18 6.84 -19.01
C MET A 1 2.78 6.23 -18.97
N SER A 2 2.55 5.08 -18.32
CA SER A 2 1.21 4.46 -18.29
C SER A 2 0.37 4.99 -17.12
N ALA A 3 -0.93 5.15 -17.33
CA ALA A 3 -1.89 5.58 -16.29
C ALA A 3 -1.82 4.70 -15.03
N ARG A 4 -1.53 3.40 -15.19
CA ARG A 4 -1.27 2.47 -14.08
C ARG A 4 -0.07 2.89 -13.24
N ARG A 5 1.03 3.34 -13.84
CA ARG A 5 2.25 3.72 -13.11
C ARG A 5 2.06 5.05 -12.36
N GLU A 6 1.40 6.01 -12.98
CA GLU A 6 1.09 7.29 -12.32
C GLU A 6 0.13 7.09 -11.14
N PHE A 7 -0.82 6.17 -11.29
CA PHE A 7 -1.73 5.74 -10.23
C PHE A 7 -1.00 5.07 -9.06
N MET A 8 -0.10 4.10 -9.34
CA MET A 8 0.71 3.46 -8.29
C MET A 8 1.56 4.48 -7.53
N ASN A 9 2.20 5.43 -8.23
CA ASN A 9 2.98 6.49 -7.58
C ASN A 9 2.14 7.37 -6.62
N ARG A 10 0.85 7.61 -6.95
CA ARG A 10 -0.06 8.37 -6.07
C ARG A 10 -0.47 7.56 -4.84
N ILE A 11 -0.65 6.24 -4.99
CA ILE A 11 -0.95 5.33 -3.87
C ILE A 11 0.28 5.13 -2.96
N GLU A 12 1.48 4.96 -3.54
CA GLU A 12 2.74 4.88 -2.80
C GLU A 12 2.96 6.12 -1.90
N GLY A 13 2.54 7.31 -2.37
CA GLY A 13 2.59 8.55 -1.60
C GLY A 13 1.60 8.66 -0.44
N LEU A 14 0.61 7.76 -0.34
CA LEU A 14 -0.33 7.73 0.79
C LEU A 14 0.25 6.91 1.94
N SER A 15 0.03 7.35 3.18
CA SER A 15 0.31 6.53 4.36
C SER A 15 -0.62 5.30 4.38
N THR A 16 -0.21 4.21 5.05
CA THR A 16 -1.04 3.00 5.17
C THR A 16 -2.42 3.32 5.76
N VAL A 17 -2.46 4.22 6.76
CA VAL A 17 -3.71 4.74 7.35
C VAL A 17 -4.54 5.50 6.31
N GLY A 18 -3.91 6.33 5.48
CA GLY A 18 -4.59 7.05 4.39
C GLY A 18 -5.21 6.12 3.36
N ILE A 19 -4.56 5.00 3.04
CA ILE A 19 -5.10 3.98 2.13
C ILE A 19 -6.35 3.32 2.74
N HIS A 20 -6.32 2.95 4.04
CA HIS A 20 -7.49 2.42 4.74
C HIS A 20 -8.66 3.40 4.73
N MET A 21 -8.43 4.69 5.02
CA MET A 21 -9.48 5.70 5.02
C MET A 21 -10.15 5.85 3.63
N VAL A 22 -9.38 5.78 2.55
CA VAL A 22 -9.94 5.84 1.19
C VAL A 22 -10.76 4.58 0.89
N ILE A 23 -10.29 3.39 1.28
CA ILE A 23 -11.07 2.15 1.14
C ILE A 23 -12.40 2.27 1.88
N ASP A 24 -12.39 2.76 3.12
CA ASP A 24 -13.59 2.88 3.94
C ASP A 24 -14.60 3.86 3.33
N GLN A 25 -14.12 5.01 2.84
CA GLN A 25 -14.98 5.97 2.12
C GLN A 25 -15.60 5.39 0.85
N LEU A 26 -14.83 4.63 0.06
CA LEU A 26 -15.34 3.97 -1.14
C LEU A 26 -16.31 2.84 -0.80
N LYS A 27 -16.06 2.09 0.27
CA LYS A 27 -16.99 1.05 0.73
C LYS A 27 -18.29 1.67 1.25
N ASP A 28 -18.21 2.78 1.98
CA ASP A 28 -19.39 3.50 2.51
C ASP A 28 -20.25 4.08 1.38
N GLN A 29 -19.64 4.79 0.43
CA GLN A 29 -20.33 5.42 -0.70
C GLN A 29 -21.04 4.42 -1.63
N TRP A 30 -20.48 3.22 -1.80
CA TRP A 30 -21.07 2.17 -2.65
C TRP A 30 -21.71 1.02 -1.87
N SER A 31 -21.82 1.12 -0.54
CA SER A 31 -22.36 0.07 0.33
C SER A 31 -23.81 -0.30 0.01
N GLN A 32 -24.58 0.65 -0.52
CA GLN A 32 -26.01 0.49 -0.84
C GLN A 32 -26.28 0.31 -2.34
N ASP A 33 -25.25 0.43 -3.17
CA ASP A 33 -25.39 0.38 -4.61
C ASP A 33 -24.89 -0.98 -5.13
N ASN A 34 -25.82 -1.89 -5.46
CA ASN A 34 -25.50 -3.18 -6.09
C ASN A 34 -24.69 -2.99 -7.40
N SER A 35 -24.65 -1.76 -7.93
CA SER A 35 -23.85 -1.38 -9.08
C SER A 35 -22.41 -0.98 -8.74
N MET A 36 -21.84 -1.35 -7.57
CA MET A 36 -20.44 -1.05 -7.22
C MET A 36 -19.52 -1.33 -8.41
N ASN A 37 -19.09 -0.23 -9.04
CA ASN A 37 -18.50 -0.22 -10.36
C ASN A 37 -17.27 -1.13 -10.35
N GLY A 38 -17.09 -1.98 -11.36
CA GLY A 38 -15.94 -2.88 -11.44
C GLY A 38 -14.59 -2.16 -11.33
N ALA A 39 -14.54 -0.87 -11.68
CA ALA A 39 -13.38 -0.01 -11.43
C ALA A 39 -13.11 0.23 -9.94
N VAL A 40 -14.13 0.48 -9.12
CA VAL A 40 -14.02 0.69 -7.67
C VAL A 40 -13.58 -0.59 -6.97
N ARG A 41 -14.14 -1.76 -7.37
CA ARG A 41 -13.69 -3.07 -6.85
C ARG A 41 -12.21 -3.33 -7.13
N ARG A 42 -11.77 -3.07 -8.36
CA ARG A 42 -10.35 -3.20 -8.74
C ARG A 42 -9.47 -2.20 -7.98
N PHE A 43 -9.95 -0.99 -7.75
CA PHE A 43 -9.24 0.02 -6.97
C PHE A 43 -9.02 -0.46 -5.53
N ILE A 44 -10.08 -0.90 -4.85
CA ILE A 44 -10.00 -1.44 -3.49
C ILE A 44 -9.00 -2.59 -3.42
N GLY A 45 -9.06 -3.53 -4.37
CA GLY A 45 -8.11 -4.65 -4.41
C GLY A 45 -6.64 -4.23 -4.58
N ILE A 46 -6.35 -3.16 -5.34
CA ILE A 46 -4.99 -2.63 -5.46
C ILE A 46 -4.54 -2.01 -4.12
N CYS A 47 -5.43 -1.27 -3.45
CA CYS A 47 -5.14 -0.68 -2.15
C CYS A 47 -4.90 -1.73 -1.07
N GLU A 48 -5.70 -2.80 -1.05
CA GLU A 48 -5.53 -3.92 -0.10
C GLU A 48 -4.20 -4.66 -0.33
N ALA A 49 -3.82 -4.92 -1.58
CA ALA A 49 -2.53 -5.54 -1.92
C ALA A 49 -1.32 -4.68 -1.53
N GLU A 50 -1.43 -3.35 -1.65
CA GLU A 50 -0.40 -2.42 -1.20
C GLU A 50 -0.24 -2.44 0.33
N ILE A 51 -1.36 -2.49 1.06
CA ILE A 51 -1.36 -2.62 2.52
C ILE A 51 -0.68 -3.93 2.93
N GLU A 52 -1.03 -5.05 2.30
CA GLU A 52 -0.43 -6.36 2.55
C GLU A 52 1.09 -6.33 2.29
N THR A 53 1.53 -5.79 1.15
CA THR A 53 2.96 -5.64 0.82
C THR A 53 3.72 -4.84 1.90
N ARG A 54 3.12 -3.76 2.41
CA ARG A 54 3.73 -2.97 3.48
C ARG A 54 3.80 -3.72 4.80
N TYR A 55 2.77 -4.49 5.13
CA TYR A 55 2.79 -5.35 6.33
C TYR A 55 3.83 -6.46 6.21
N GLU A 56 3.95 -7.10 5.04
CA GLU A 56 4.99 -8.08 4.76
C GLU A 56 6.38 -7.47 5.00
N LEU A 57 6.64 -6.28 4.45
CA LEU A 57 7.91 -5.55 4.67
C LEU A 57 8.19 -5.23 6.15
N LEU A 58 7.17 -4.83 6.91
CA LEU A 58 7.28 -4.58 8.35
C LEU A 58 7.48 -5.87 9.16
N SER A 59 6.94 -6.99 8.68
CA SER A 59 7.05 -8.30 9.31
C SER A 59 8.39 -9.00 9.04
N ILE A 60 9.21 -8.49 8.10
CA ILE A 60 10.58 -8.97 7.89
C ILE A 60 11.36 -8.70 9.19
N PRO A 61 11.79 -9.74 9.93
CA PRO A 61 12.46 -9.56 11.20
C PRO A 61 13.75 -8.76 11.03
N SER A 62 14.01 -7.85 11.98
CA SER A 62 15.13 -6.89 12.03
C SER A 62 16.55 -7.46 11.84
N GLU A 63 16.73 -8.77 11.69
CA GLU A 63 18.02 -9.40 11.41
C GLU A 63 18.64 -8.93 10.09
N VAL A 64 17.83 -8.59 9.08
CA VAL A 64 18.34 -7.95 7.84
C VAL A 64 18.71 -6.47 8.06
N ALA A 65 17.96 -5.76 8.92
CA ALA A 65 18.24 -4.37 9.28
C ALA A 65 19.54 -4.24 10.11
N LYS A 66 19.74 -5.14 11.08
CA LYS A 66 20.99 -5.23 11.87
C LYS A 66 22.20 -5.57 11.00
N ARG A 67 22.05 -6.49 10.03
CA ARG A 67 23.14 -6.82 9.09
C ARG A 67 23.56 -5.62 8.24
N ARG A 68 22.63 -4.74 7.84
CA ARG A 68 22.97 -3.51 7.10
C ARG A 68 23.64 -2.45 7.97
N SER A 69 23.27 -2.30 9.24
CA SER A 69 23.97 -1.39 10.17
C SER A 69 25.39 -1.85 10.48
N SER A 70 25.64 -3.16 10.58
CA SER A 70 27.00 -3.69 10.78
C SER A 70 27.91 -3.53 9.56
N ILE A 71 27.37 -3.36 8.35
CA ILE A 71 28.18 -3.14 7.14
C ILE A 71 28.65 -1.67 7.04
N HIS A 72 27.95 -0.71 7.65
CA HIS A 72 28.33 0.72 7.60
C HIS A 72 29.31 1.17 8.70
N GLN A 73 29.70 0.30 9.65
CA GLN A 73 30.65 0.66 10.72
C GLN A 73 32.09 0.17 10.50
N VAL A 74 32.43 -0.40 9.33
CA VAL A 74 33.81 -0.86 9.03
C VAL A 74 34.50 0.02 7.98
N SER A 75 34.09 1.28 7.85
CA SER A 75 34.76 2.27 6.99
C SER A 75 34.79 3.64 7.65
N ALA A 76 35.57 3.74 8.73
CA ALA A 76 36.20 4.96 9.22
C ALA A 76 37.42 4.58 10.05
#